data_AF-A0A7C5Q4Q5-F1
#
_entry.id   AF-A0A7C5Q4Q5-F1
#
_cell.length_a   1.000
_cell.length_b   1.000
_cell.length_c   1.000
_cell.angle_alpha   90.00
_cell.angle_beta   90.00
_cell.angle_gamma   90.00
#
_symmetry.space_group_name_H-M   'P 1'
#
loop_
_entity.id
_entity.type
_entity.pdbx_description
1 polymer ?
#
loop_
_entity_poly.entity_id
_entity_poly.type
_entity_poly.pdbx_seq_one_letter_code
_entity_poly.pdbx_strand_id
1 'polypeptide(L)'
;MHLLQSPYWAAFKSQMGWSSQPLQLPGSSQPTQILFKRLPLGFKVAYVPKGPAIDWNDPLTVNKSLTALKRFAQQRGTLFLKIEADADDAPSLKDLFQKAGFIPGAGVQPQATIIIDIESPEAAILAAMKSKTRYNIRLAARKGVAVRQGGFED
;
A
#
# COMPACT_ATOMS: atom_id res chain seq x y z
N MET A 1 -5.39 -4.34 7.55
CA MET A 1 -3.97 -3.93 7.46
C MET A 1 -3.47 -4.18 6.04
N HIS A 2 -2.92 -3.18 5.35
CA HIS A 2 -2.32 -3.38 4.02
C HIS A 2 -0.97 -4.14 4.15
N LEU A 3 -0.65 -5.07 3.23
CA LEU A 3 0.58 -5.88 3.30
C LEU A 3 1.84 -5.01 3.44
N LEU A 4 1.93 -3.91 2.67
CA LEU A 4 3.07 -2.99 2.70
C LEU A 4 3.23 -2.20 4.02
N GLN A 5 2.21 -2.21 4.88
CA GLN A 5 2.22 -1.65 6.23
C GLN A 5 2.45 -2.72 7.31
N SER A 6 2.74 -3.97 6.93
CA SER A 6 2.99 -5.05 7.89
C SER A 6 4.44 -5.09 8.40
N PRO A 7 4.69 -5.64 9.59
CA PRO A 7 6.04 -5.92 10.08
C PRO A 7 6.84 -6.86 9.17
N TYR A 8 6.18 -7.84 8.53
CA TYR A 8 6.81 -8.75 7.58
C TYR A 8 7.38 -8.01 6.38
N TRP A 9 6.62 -7.04 5.85
CA TRP A 9 7.12 -6.19 4.77
C TRP A 9 8.31 -5.35 5.21
N ALA A 10 8.27 -4.79 6.42
CA ALA A 10 9.41 -4.05 6.98
C ALA A 10 10.67 -4.94 7.10
N ALA A 11 10.52 -6.18 7.58
CA ALA A 11 11.60 -7.15 7.67
C ALA A 11 12.14 -7.57 6.29
N PHE A 12 11.27 -7.73 5.30
CA PHE A 12 11.68 -7.99 3.91
C PHE A 12 12.46 -6.80 3.33
N LYS A 13 11.97 -5.57 3.52
CA LYS A 13 12.64 -4.37 3.01
C LYS A 13 13.97 -4.10 3.70
N SER A 14 14.17 -4.54 4.94
CA SER A 14 15.44 -4.34 5.63
C SER A 14 16.61 -5.09 4.98
N GLN A 15 16.33 -6.28 4.43
CA GLN A 15 17.28 -7.05 3.63
C GLN A 15 17.69 -6.32 2.34
N MET A 16 16.92 -5.32 1.91
CA MET A 16 17.17 -4.49 0.73
C MET A 16 17.72 -3.09 1.08
N GLY A 17 18.32 -2.95 2.26
CA GLY A 17 18.97 -1.71 2.70
C GLY A 17 18.00 -0.60 3.14
N TRP A 18 16.74 -0.94 3.42
CA TRP A 18 15.81 -0.03 4.08
C TRP A 18 15.89 -0.20 5.60
N SER A 19 15.52 0.83 6.35
CA SER A 19 15.10 0.66 7.75
C SER A 19 13.64 1.04 7.87
N SER A 20 12.97 0.59 8.93
CA SER A 20 11.56 0.91 9.18
C SER A 20 11.39 1.43 10.59
N GLN A 21 10.51 2.41 10.78
CA GLN A 21 10.06 2.81 12.12
C GLN A 21 8.55 3.01 12.10
N PRO A 22 7.78 2.30 12.94
CA PRO A 22 6.36 2.53 13.08
C PRO A 22 6.08 3.83 13.83
N LEU A 23 5.01 4.52 13.44
CA LEU A 23 4.46 5.66 14.16
C LEU A 23 2.96 5.45 14.36
N GLN A 24 2.50 5.50 15.60
CA GLN A 24 1.07 5.54 15.88
C GLN A 24 0.54 6.94 15.55
N LEU A 25 -0.44 7.00 14.65
CA LEU A 25 -1.08 8.25 14.25
C LEU A 25 -2.44 8.43 14.93
N PRO A 26 -2.89 9.68 15.14
CA PRO A 26 -4.24 9.95 15.64
C PRO A 26 -5.30 9.37 14.71
N GLY A 27 -6.28 8.65 15.25
CA GLY A 27 -7.38 8.06 14.46
C GLY A 27 -6.97 6.86 13.59
N SER A 28 -5.72 6.41 13.65
CA SER A 28 -5.27 5.24 12.90
C SER A 28 -5.50 3.95 13.67
N SER A 29 -6.05 2.93 13.01
CA SER A 29 -6.33 1.62 13.60
C SER A 29 -5.07 0.78 13.86
N GLN A 30 -3.93 1.15 13.26
CA GLN A 30 -2.65 0.45 13.41
C GLN A 30 -1.48 1.42 13.22
N PRO A 31 -0.28 1.11 13.75
CA PRO A 31 0.90 1.94 13.49
C PRO A 31 1.22 2.04 12.00
N THR A 32 1.57 3.23 11.55
CA THR A 32 2.03 3.48 10.18
C THR A 32 3.50 3.12 10.07
N GLN A 33 3.84 2.20 9.17
CA GLN A 33 5.22 1.83 8.86
C GLN A 33 5.84 2.89 7.94
N ILE A 34 6.84 3.61 8.44
CA ILE A 34 7.65 4.53 7.64
C ILE A 34 8.97 3.87 7.30
N LEU A 35 9.20 3.66 6.00
CA LEU A 35 10.44 3.11 5.47
C LEU A 35 11.44 4.22 5.21
N PHE A 36 12.71 4.01 5.56
CA PHE A 36 13.80 4.94 5.36
C PHE A 36 14.88 4.31 4.48
N LYS A 37 15.40 5.08 3.53
CA LYS A 37 16.55 4.67 2.70
C LYS A 37 17.62 5.74 2.71
N ARG A 38 18.87 5.33 2.99
CA ARG A 38 20.04 6.18 2.81
C ARG A 38 20.35 6.29 1.32
N LEU A 39 20.70 7.50 0.90
CA LEU A 39 21.14 7.83 -0.44
C LEU A 39 22.62 8.27 -0.39
N PRO A 40 23.31 8.38 -1.55
CA PRO A 40 24.64 8.97 -1.61
C PRO A 40 24.69 10.37 -0.96
N LEU A 41 25.90 10.80 -0.57
CA LEU A 41 26.15 12.11 0.04
C LEU A 41 25.46 12.34 1.40
N GLY A 42 25.11 11.27 2.12
CA GLY A 42 24.51 11.35 3.46
C GLY A 42 23.01 11.68 3.47
N PHE A 43 22.38 11.83 2.30
CA PHE A 43 20.94 12.06 2.21
C PHE A 43 20.14 10.83 2.67
N LYS A 44 18.90 11.09 3.07
CA LYS A 44 17.96 10.04 3.49
C LYS A 44 16.56 10.39 3.03
N VAL A 45 15.77 9.40 2.64
CA VAL A 45 14.36 9.58 2.25
C VAL A 45 13.46 8.77 3.18
N ALA A 46 12.23 9.25 3.37
CA ALA A 46 11.16 8.50 4.02
C ALA A 46 10.07 8.14 3.02
N TYR A 47 9.46 6.98 3.20
CA TYR A 47 8.41 6.46 2.34
C TYR A 47 7.35 5.71 3.15
N VAL A 48 6.08 6.06 2.91
CA VAL A 48 4.90 5.40 3.47
C VAL A 48 4.15 4.73 2.32
N PRO A 49 4.36 3.42 2.08
CA PRO A 49 3.65 2.68 1.05
C PRO A 49 2.24 2.29 1.51
N LYS A 50 1.20 2.68 0.75
CA LYS A 50 -0.19 2.25 0.96
C LYS A 50 -0.67 2.46 2.40
N GLY A 51 -0.41 3.66 2.91
CA GLY A 51 -0.78 4.08 4.25
C GLY A 51 -0.70 5.60 4.38
N PRO A 52 -0.96 6.16 5.58
CA PRO A 52 -1.41 5.50 6.81
C PRO A 52 -2.80 4.85 6.73
N ALA A 53 -3.13 3.99 7.70
CA ALA A 53 -4.45 3.37 7.81
C ALA A 53 -5.39 4.24 8.66
N ILE A 54 -5.88 5.30 8.04
CA ILE A 54 -6.79 6.29 8.61
C ILE A 54 -8.04 6.39 7.73
N ASP A 55 -9.07 7.07 8.22
CA ASP A 55 -10.16 7.52 7.36
C ASP A 55 -9.69 8.68 6.47
N TRP A 56 -9.51 8.40 5.18
CA TRP A 56 -9.10 9.38 4.18
C TRP A 56 -10.21 10.36 3.78
N ASN A 57 -11.45 10.08 4.19
CA ASN A 57 -12.60 10.97 3.98
C ASN A 57 -12.80 11.98 5.12
N ASP A 58 -12.05 11.86 6.22
CA ASP A 58 -12.06 12.84 7.32
C ASP A 58 -10.89 13.83 7.19
N PRO A 59 -11.14 15.08 6.77
CA PRO A 59 -10.10 16.09 6.60
C PRO A 59 -9.32 16.38 7.89
N LEU A 60 -9.94 16.28 9.06
CA LEU A 60 -9.27 16.56 10.33
C LEU A 60 -8.23 15.48 10.64
N THR A 61 -8.61 14.21 10.48
CA THR A 61 -7.71 13.06 10.68
C THR A 61 -6.59 13.06 9.65
N VAL A 62 -6.89 13.35 8.37
CA VAL A 62 -5.87 13.48 7.32
C VAL A 62 -4.86 14.57 7.66
N ASN A 63 -5.31 15.79 7.99
CA ASN A 63 -4.40 16.90 8.31
C ASN A 63 -3.52 16.62 9.54
N LYS A 64 -4.08 16.05 10.60
CA LYS A 64 -3.32 15.64 11.80
C LYS A 64 -2.27 14.59 11.43
N SER A 65 -2.63 13.61 10.61
CA SER A 65 -1.75 12.52 10.18
C SER A 65 -0.60 13.02 9.31
N LEU A 66 -0.89 13.85 8.30
CA LEU A 66 0.13 14.46 7.44
C LEU A 66 1.10 15.34 8.24
N THR A 67 0.58 16.13 9.18
CA THR A 67 1.42 16.97 10.07
C THR A 67 2.35 16.13 10.93
N ALA A 68 1.83 15.06 11.56
CA ALA A 68 2.61 14.16 12.39
C ALA A 68 3.70 13.43 11.58
N LEU A 69 3.36 12.94 10.38
CA LEU A 69 4.32 12.28 9.50
C LEU A 69 5.42 13.22 9.01
N LYS A 70 5.07 14.45 8.62
CA LYS A 70 6.07 15.48 8.24
C LYS A 70 7.02 15.75 9.39
N ARG A 71 6.50 16.00 10.60
CA ARG A 71 7.32 16.24 11.80
C ARG A 71 8.23 15.05 12.10
N PHE A 72 7.71 13.84 12.02
CA PHE A 72 8.47 12.61 12.28
C PHE A 72 9.61 12.41 11.27
N ALA A 73 9.38 12.68 9.99
CA ALA A 73 10.38 12.60 8.93
C ALA A 73 11.44 13.70 9.06
N GLN A 74 11.03 14.94 9.35
CA GLN A 74 11.91 16.09 9.59
C GLN A 74 12.86 15.86 10.77
N GLN A 75 12.37 15.34 11.90
CA GLN A 75 13.19 14.99 13.06
C GLN A 75 14.26 13.93 12.74
N ARG A 76 14.08 13.18 11.65
CA ARG A 76 15.04 12.20 11.16
C ARG A 76 15.93 12.76 10.06
N GLY A 77 15.83 14.03 9.69
CA GLY A 77 16.69 14.62 8.65
C GLY A 77 16.49 13.98 7.28
N THR A 78 15.25 13.66 6.91
CA THR A 78 14.94 13.16 5.57
C THR A 78 14.83 14.31 4.57
N LEU A 79 15.42 14.15 3.38
CA LEU A 79 15.32 15.08 2.27
C LEU A 79 13.87 15.28 1.81
N PHE A 80 13.11 14.18 1.72
CA PHE A 80 11.68 14.23 1.48
C PHE A 80 10.97 13.04 2.12
N LEU A 81 9.67 13.21 2.33
CA LEU A 81 8.72 12.17 2.69
C LEU A 81 7.80 11.91 1.50
N LYS A 82 7.76 10.66 1.03
CA LYS A 82 6.82 10.21 0.02
C LYS A 82 5.72 9.39 0.66
N ILE A 83 4.47 9.64 0.28
CA ILE A 83 3.30 8.91 0.73
C ILE A 83 2.56 8.42 -0.51
N GLU A 84 2.21 7.14 -0.54
CA GLU A 84 1.22 6.62 -1.47
C GLU A 84 0.02 6.15 -0.64
N ALA A 85 -1.03 6.96 -0.62
CA ALA A 85 -2.24 6.67 0.15
C ALA A 85 -2.96 5.43 -0.42
N ASP A 86 -3.55 4.63 0.46
CA ASP A 86 -4.48 3.58 0.07
C ASP A 86 -5.90 4.16 0.14
N ALA A 87 -6.20 5.02 -0.83
CA ALA A 87 -7.44 5.80 -0.92
C ALA A 87 -7.82 6.01 -2.38
N ASP A 88 -9.10 6.26 -2.62
CA ASP A 88 -9.60 6.61 -3.95
C ASP A 88 -9.08 7.98 -4.39
N ASP A 89 -8.98 8.16 -5.72
CA ASP A 89 -8.49 9.40 -6.32
C ASP A 89 -9.56 10.51 -6.28
N ALA A 90 -9.77 11.10 -5.10
CA ALA A 90 -10.72 12.18 -4.87
C ALA A 90 -10.07 13.57 -4.97
N PRO A 91 -10.70 14.56 -5.66
CA PRO A 91 -10.19 15.94 -5.70
C PRO A 91 -9.98 16.58 -4.31
N SER A 92 -10.90 16.31 -3.38
CA SER A 92 -10.80 16.79 -1.98
C SER A 92 -9.53 16.31 -1.28
N LEU A 93 -9.10 15.07 -1.55
CA LEU A 93 -7.88 14.52 -0.97
C LEU A 93 -6.64 15.19 -1.58
N LYS A 94 -6.62 15.43 -2.90
CA LYS A 94 -5.53 16.17 -3.55
C LYS A 94 -5.35 17.56 -2.95
N ASP A 95 -6.44 18.27 -2.70
CA ASP A 95 -6.41 19.59 -2.06
C ASP A 95 -5.81 19.54 -0.65
N LEU A 96 -6.11 18.50 0.13
CA LEU A 96 -5.54 18.31 1.46
C LEU A 96 -4.02 18.08 1.39
N PHE A 97 -3.55 17.23 0.47
CA PHE A 97 -2.12 17.03 0.25
C PHE A 97 -1.41 18.32 -0.17
N GLN A 98 -1.99 19.07 -1.11
CA GLN A 98 -1.44 20.35 -1.58
C GLN A 98 -1.37 21.40 -0.46
N LYS A 99 -2.44 21.56 0.33
CA LYS A 99 -2.46 22.44 1.51
C LYS A 99 -1.44 22.03 2.56
N ALA A 100 -1.15 20.74 2.67
CA ALA A 100 -0.09 20.21 3.53
C ALA A 100 1.33 20.34 2.92
N GLY A 101 1.46 20.89 1.71
CA GLY A 101 2.74 21.13 1.03
C GLY A 101 3.32 19.91 0.32
N PHE A 102 2.51 18.89 0.03
CA PHE A 102 2.91 17.77 -0.83
C PHE A 102 2.68 18.13 -2.30
N ILE A 103 3.58 17.62 -3.15
CA ILE A 103 3.45 17.72 -4.60
C ILE A 103 3.28 16.32 -5.20
N PRO A 104 2.58 16.18 -6.34
CA PRO A 104 2.54 14.92 -7.06
C PRO A 104 3.95 14.43 -7.41
N GLY A 105 4.19 13.13 -7.23
CA GLY A 105 5.43 12.47 -7.62
C GLY A 105 5.14 11.21 -8.43
N ALA A 106 6.16 10.69 -9.11
CA ALA A 106 6.03 9.44 -9.87
C ALA A 106 5.59 8.28 -8.96
N GLY A 107 4.63 7.46 -9.37
CA GLY A 107 4.20 6.29 -8.58
C GLY A 107 5.29 5.24 -8.45
N VAL A 108 5.41 4.61 -7.27
CA VAL A 108 6.13 3.35 -7.06
C VAL A 108 5.16 2.18 -7.15
N GLN A 109 3.94 2.36 -6.62
CA GLN A 109 2.89 1.34 -6.66
C GLN A 109 2.01 1.47 -7.93
N PRO A 110 1.35 0.38 -8.35
CA PRO A 110 0.31 0.45 -9.38
C PRO A 110 -0.79 1.44 -9.00
N GLN A 111 -1.20 2.27 -9.96
CA GLN A 111 -2.25 3.28 -9.78
C GLN A 111 -3.67 2.74 -9.97
N ALA A 112 -3.81 1.62 -10.70
CA ALA A 112 -5.09 0.95 -10.92
C ALA A 112 -4.96 -0.51 -10.47
N THR A 113 -5.93 -0.98 -9.69
CA THR A 113 -6.00 -2.36 -9.19
C THR A 113 -7.38 -2.92 -9.52
N ILE A 114 -7.44 -4.15 -10.03
CA ILE A 114 -8.69 -4.89 -10.20
C ILE A 114 -8.89 -5.72 -8.94
N ILE A 115 -9.95 -5.43 -8.19
CA ILE A 115 -10.32 -6.16 -6.98
C ILE A 115 -11.45 -7.13 -7.35
N ILE A 116 -11.27 -8.40 -7.02
CA ILE A 116 -12.30 -9.43 -7.16
C ILE A 116 -12.72 -9.82 -5.75
N ASP A 117 -14.00 -9.65 -5.45
CA ASP A 117 -14.59 -10.16 -4.22
C ASP A 117 -14.67 -11.69 -4.27
N ILE A 118 -14.09 -12.34 -3.27
CA ILE A 118 -14.00 -13.80 -3.12
C ILE A 118 -14.77 -14.31 -1.90
N GLU A 119 -15.55 -13.46 -1.21
CA GLU A 119 -16.38 -13.87 -0.07
C GLU A 119 -17.62 -14.64 -0.51
N SER A 120 -18.01 -14.49 -1.78
CA SER A 120 -19.14 -15.21 -2.38
C SER A 120 -18.83 -16.70 -2.62
N PRO A 121 -19.85 -17.58 -2.65
CA PRO A 121 -19.66 -18.98 -3.05
C PRO A 121 -19.03 -19.10 -4.44
N GLU A 122 -18.18 -20.11 -4.65
CA GLU A 122 -17.43 -20.31 -5.90
C GLU A 122 -18.32 -20.26 -7.15
N ALA A 123 -19.49 -20.88 -7.10
CA ALA A 123 -20.45 -20.88 -8.21
C ALA A 123 -20.90 -19.46 -8.60
N ALA A 124 -21.10 -18.57 -7.62
CA ALA A 124 -21.47 -17.18 -7.85
C ALA A 124 -20.28 -16.39 -8.43
N ILE A 125 -19.07 -16.59 -7.91
CA ILE A 125 -17.85 -15.97 -8.45
C ILE A 125 -17.66 -16.37 -9.92
N LEU A 126 -17.76 -17.67 -10.23
CA LEU A 126 -17.65 -18.17 -11.59
C LEU A 126 -18.73 -17.57 -12.49
N ALA A 127 -19.99 -17.49 -12.03
CA ALA A 127 -21.09 -16.92 -12.81
C ALA A 127 -20.86 -15.45 -13.18
N ALA A 128 -20.25 -14.66 -12.29
CA ALA A 128 -19.90 -13.26 -12.52
C ALA A 128 -18.77 -13.05 -13.54
N MET A 129 -17.96 -14.08 -13.83
CA MET A 129 -16.90 -13.99 -14.83
C MET A 129 -17.45 -13.91 -16.26
N LYS A 130 -16.69 -13.31 -17.18
CA LYS A 130 -16.99 -13.33 -18.62
C LYS A 130 -17.08 -14.77 -19.15
N SER A 131 -17.94 -15.01 -20.14
CA SER A 131 -18.20 -16.35 -20.70
C SER A 131 -16.92 -17.09 -21.13
N LYS A 132 -16.00 -16.40 -21.82
CA LYS A 132 -14.71 -16.96 -22.26
C LYS A 132 -13.82 -17.38 -21.09
N THR A 133 -13.84 -16.64 -19.97
CA THR A 133 -13.09 -16.99 -18.75
C THR A 133 -13.60 -18.31 -18.17
N ARG A 134 -14.93 -18.44 -18.00
CA ARG A 134 -15.55 -19.68 -17.51
C ARG A 134 -15.27 -20.88 -18.41
N TYR A 135 -15.32 -20.66 -19.73
CA TYR A 135 -14.98 -21.69 -20.71
C TYR A 135 -13.54 -22.18 -20.55
N ASN A 136 -12.57 -21.26 -20.41
CA ASN A 136 -11.15 -21.59 -20.26
C ASN A 136 -10.85 -22.32 -18.95
N ILE A 137 -11.48 -21.94 -17.84
CA ILE A 137 -11.35 -22.64 -16.55
C ILE A 137 -11.79 -24.11 -16.70
N ARG A 138 -12.97 -24.34 -17.28
CA ARG A 138 -13.47 -25.70 -17.54
C ARG A 138 -12.59 -26.46 -18.54
N LEU A 139 -12.05 -25.78 -19.54
CA LEU A 139 -11.14 -26.38 -20.51
C LEU A 139 -9.83 -26.84 -19.85
N ALA A 140 -9.25 -26.05 -18.95
CA ALA A 140 -8.05 -26.43 -18.21
C ALA A 140 -8.29 -27.70 -17.36
N ALA A 141 -9.42 -27.76 -16.65
CA ALA A 141 -9.82 -28.95 -15.91
C ALA A 141 -9.98 -30.18 -16.82
N ARG A 142 -10.66 -30.05 -17.97
CA ARG A 142 -10.79 -31.15 -18.96
C ARG A 142 -9.45 -31.60 -19.54
N LYS A 143 -8.46 -30.72 -19.60
CA LYS A 143 -7.09 -31.03 -20.06
C LYS A 143 -6.22 -31.65 -18.97
N GLY A 144 -6.76 -31.93 -17.79
CA GLY A 144 -6.02 -32.57 -16.69
C GLY A 144 -5.02 -31.63 -15.99
N VAL A 145 -5.19 -30.31 -16.11
CA VAL A 145 -4.35 -29.36 -15.38
C VAL A 145 -4.65 -29.49 -13.88
N ALA A 146 -3.61 -29.76 -13.08
CA ALA A 146 -3.68 -29.84 -11.63
C ALA A 146 -2.87 -28.70 -10.99
N VAL A 147 -3.32 -28.23 -9.83
CA VAL A 147 -2.65 -27.19 -9.02
C VAL A 147 -2.28 -27.80 -7.68
N ARG A 148 -1.07 -27.53 -7.21
CA ARG A 148 -0.61 -27.86 -5.85
C ARG A 148 -0.01 -26.61 -5.20
N GLN A 149 0.01 -26.57 -3.88
CA GLN A 149 0.76 -25.56 -3.15
C GLN A 149 2.27 -25.77 -3.36
N GLY A 150 2.98 -24.69 -3.64
CA GLY A 150 4.44 -24.69 -3.74
C GLY A 150 5.11 -24.60 -2.37
N GLY A 151 6.28 -25.23 -2.24
CA GLY A 151 7.17 -25.13 -1.09
C GLY A 151 8.31 -24.12 -1.31
N PHE A 152 9.20 -23.99 -0.33
CA PHE A 152 10.36 -23.09 -0.41
C PHE A 152 11.46 -23.58 -1.37
N GLU A 153 11.47 -24.89 -1.65
CA GLU A 153 12.46 -25.58 -2.49
C GLU A 153 12.00 -25.75 -3.96
N ASP A 154 10.78 -25.31 -4.29
CA ASP A 154 10.26 -25.31 -5.67
C ASP A 154 10.81 -24.13 -6.50
#